data_AF-A0A0D3CM54-F1
#
_entry.id   AF-A0A0D3CM54-F1
#
_cell.length_a   1.000
_cell.length_b   1.000
_cell.length_c   1.000
_cell.angle_alpha   90.00
_cell.angle_beta   90.00
_cell.angle_gamma   90.00
#
_symmetry.space_group_name_H-M   'P 1'
#
loop_
_entity.id
_entity.type
_entity.pdbx_description
1 polymer ?
#
loop_
_entity_poly.entity_id
_entity_poly.type
_entity_poly.pdbx_seq_one_letter_code
_entity_poly.pdbx_strand_id
1 'polypeptide(L)'
;MSGTIIVSLGDSESNSTATVKNPLLGDVLSLISAVFYAVYITLIRKNLPDDGEGSGRFSMAQLLGFLGLFNFFIFLPAALILNFTRRERFNALTSKQLGLVVGKGLLDNVLSDYLWAKAVLLTTTTVASAGLTIQVPLAAIVDSLSGNKPSFTDFIGAVAVMGGFAGINIPLEMFYRSKETSIIELEPGTSFTDPPQVVSDSIGVDSSETLVS
;
A
#
# COMPACT_ATOMS: atom_id res chain seq x y z
N MET A 1 -3.81 -0.68 -10.62
CA MET A 1 -4.38 0.50 -11.30
C MET A 1 -5.51 0.13 -12.27
N SER A 2 -5.42 -0.91 -13.12
CA SER A 2 -6.57 -1.28 -13.99
C SER A 2 -7.86 -1.64 -13.22
N GLY A 3 -7.75 -2.35 -12.09
CA GLY A 3 -8.92 -2.75 -11.30
C GLY A 3 -9.68 -1.55 -10.68
N THR A 4 -8.98 -0.49 -10.28
CA THR A 4 -9.61 0.72 -9.71
C THR A 4 -10.38 1.52 -10.77
N ILE A 5 -9.93 1.48 -12.03
CA ILE A 5 -10.64 2.12 -13.15
C ILE A 5 -11.97 1.40 -13.41
N ILE A 6 -11.97 0.06 -13.38
CA ILE A 6 -13.19 -0.75 -13.58
C ILE A 6 -14.20 -0.51 -12.46
N VAL A 7 -13.77 -0.47 -11.20
CA VAL A 7 -14.64 -0.10 -10.06
C VAL A 7 -15.21 1.29 -10.25
N SER A 8 -14.37 2.28 -10.59
CA SER A 8 -14.82 3.66 -10.77
C SER A 8 -15.83 3.82 -11.91
N LEU A 9 -15.71 3.02 -12.98
CA LEU A 9 -16.69 2.99 -14.07
C LEU A 9 -18.01 2.36 -13.62
N GLY A 10 -17.96 1.30 -12.79
CA GLY A 10 -19.14 0.69 -12.16
C GLY A 10 -19.92 1.68 -11.31
N ASP A 11 -19.23 2.48 -10.49
CA ASP A 11 -19.85 3.54 -9.68
C ASP A 11 -20.46 4.66 -10.53
N SER A 12 -19.83 5.00 -11.67
CA SER A 12 -20.27 6.09 -12.54
C SER A 12 -21.61 5.79 -13.25
N GLU A 13 -21.84 4.53 -13.64
CA GLU A 13 -23.10 4.10 -14.23
C GLU A 13 -24.29 4.27 -13.27
N SER A 14 -24.04 4.22 -11.95
CA SER A 14 -25.07 4.40 -10.91
C SER A 14 -25.45 5.86 -10.64
N ASN A 15 -24.62 6.84 -11.04
CA ASN A 15 -24.68 8.23 -10.54
C ASN A 15 -24.64 9.32 -11.64
N SER A 16 -25.42 9.13 -12.71
CA SER A 16 -25.40 9.92 -13.95
C SER A 16 -25.89 11.40 -13.88
N THR A 17 -25.93 12.08 -12.72
CA THR A 17 -26.57 13.42 -12.61
C THR A 17 -25.71 14.57 -12.06
N ALA A 18 -24.43 14.38 -11.75
CA ALA A 18 -23.58 15.46 -11.25
C ALA A 18 -22.72 16.11 -12.35
N THR A 19 -23.19 17.20 -12.95
CA THR A 19 -22.37 18.04 -13.85
C THR A 19 -21.25 18.72 -13.05
N VAL A 20 -20.01 18.27 -13.24
CA VAL A 20 -18.83 18.79 -12.54
C VAL A 20 -18.44 20.15 -13.13
N LYS A 21 -18.47 21.20 -12.30
CA LYS A 21 -18.31 22.60 -12.77
C LYS A 21 -16.90 22.95 -13.23
N ASN A 22 -15.85 22.27 -12.76
CA ASN A 22 -14.44 22.52 -13.13
C ASN A 22 -13.55 21.26 -12.93
N PRO A 23 -13.54 20.31 -13.88
CA PRO A 23 -12.75 19.08 -13.74
C PRO A 23 -11.24 19.33 -13.70
N LEU A 24 -10.75 20.30 -14.47
CA LEU A 24 -9.32 20.67 -14.54
C LEU A 24 -8.72 21.08 -13.18
N LEU A 25 -9.50 21.80 -12.36
CA LEU A 25 -9.02 22.21 -11.04
C LEU A 25 -8.91 21.00 -10.11
N GLY A 26 -9.82 20.03 -10.23
CA GLY A 26 -9.76 18.76 -9.51
C GLY A 26 -8.53 17.94 -9.88
N ASP A 27 -8.23 17.83 -11.18
CA ASP A 27 -7.05 17.09 -11.66
C ASP A 27 -5.73 17.71 -11.15
N VAL A 28 -5.60 19.04 -11.23
CA VAL A 28 -4.43 19.75 -10.72
C VAL A 28 -4.29 19.57 -9.21
N LEU A 29 -5.40 19.68 -8.47
CA LEU A 29 -5.38 19.52 -7.01
C LEU A 29 -5.04 18.08 -6.60
N SER A 30 -5.51 17.08 -7.35
CA SER A 30 -5.16 15.67 -7.17
C SER A 30 -3.66 15.42 -7.40
N LEU A 31 -3.10 15.99 -8.47
CA LEU A 31 -1.67 15.87 -8.76
C LEU A 31 -0.81 16.51 -7.67
N ILE A 32 -1.19 17.70 -7.20
CA ILE A 32 -0.50 18.39 -6.10
C ILE A 32 -0.56 17.54 -4.83
N SER A 33 -1.72 16.96 -4.50
CA SER A 33 -1.88 16.06 -3.35
C SER A 33 -0.96 14.84 -3.45
N ALA A 34 -0.88 14.21 -4.63
CA ALA A 34 -0.02 13.06 -4.85
C ALA A 34 1.48 13.38 -4.63
N VAL A 35 1.94 14.56 -5.06
CA VAL A 35 3.32 15.03 -4.83
C VAL A 35 3.58 15.23 -3.34
N PHE A 36 2.70 15.94 -2.63
CA PHE A 36 2.86 16.15 -1.19
C PHE A 36 2.84 14.83 -0.40
N TYR A 37 1.99 13.88 -0.80
CA TYR A 37 1.92 12.56 -0.18
C TYR A 37 3.21 11.75 -0.38
N ALA A 38 3.77 11.77 -1.58
CA ALA A 38 5.06 11.12 -1.87
C ALA A 38 6.20 11.74 -1.06
N VAL A 39 6.24 13.08 -0.95
CA VAL A 39 7.22 13.79 -0.12
C VAL A 39 7.05 13.42 1.35
N TYR A 40 5.82 13.44 1.87
CA TYR A 40 5.51 13.05 3.24
C TYR A 40 6.03 11.65 3.58
N ILE A 41 5.75 10.67 2.71
CA ILE A 41 6.20 9.29 2.94
C ILE A 41 7.70 9.13 2.85
N THR A 42 8.33 9.81 1.90
CA THR A 42 9.79 9.82 1.78
C THR A 42 10.45 10.43 3.01
N LEU A 43 9.87 11.52 3.55
CA LEU A 43 10.35 12.15 4.78
C LEU A 43 10.18 11.24 5.99
N ILE A 44 9.05 10.55 6.15
CA ILE A 44 8.88 9.58 7.25
C ILE A 44 9.97 8.51 7.19
N ARG A 45 10.20 7.93 6.01
CA ARG A 45 11.16 6.85 5.82
C ARG A 45 12.62 7.31 5.97
N LYS A 46 12.92 8.56 5.63
CA LYS A 46 14.27 9.14 5.76
C LYS A 46 14.57 9.60 7.18
N ASN A 47 13.59 10.12 7.91
CA ASN A 47 13.80 10.68 9.26
C ASN A 47 13.72 9.62 10.37
N LEU A 48 13.23 8.41 10.09
CA LEU A 48 13.19 7.28 11.02
C LEU A 48 13.94 6.05 10.44
N PRO A 49 15.28 6.04 10.45
CA PRO A 49 16.06 4.83 10.21
C PRO A 49 15.83 3.77 11.30
N ASP A 50 15.90 2.49 10.91
CA ASP A 50 15.55 1.30 11.71
C ASP A 50 16.69 0.82 12.63
N ASP A 51 17.81 1.54 12.59
CA ASP A 51 19.08 1.19 13.18
C ASP A 51 19.32 1.98 14.47
N GLY A 52 19.60 1.23 15.54
CA GLY A 52 19.79 1.72 16.88
C GLY A 52 20.97 2.67 17.05
N GLU A 53 20.94 3.34 18.20
CA GLU A 53 22.00 4.15 18.80
C GLU A 53 22.13 5.62 18.34
N GLY A 54 21.87 6.51 19.30
CA GLY A 54 22.55 7.79 19.41
C GLY A 54 21.97 8.92 18.55
N SER A 55 21.33 9.88 19.22
CA SER A 55 21.04 11.24 18.75
C SER A 55 19.89 11.43 17.73
N GLY A 56 18.74 11.91 18.23
CA GLY A 56 17.74 12.59 17.40
C GLY A 56 16.55 11.75 16.90
N ARG A 57 16.04 10.79 17.69
CA ARG A 57 14.86 10.00 17.33
C ARG A 57 13.61 10.90 17.24
N PHE A 58 13.21 11.28 16.03
CA PHE A 58 11.88 11.88 15.84
C PHE A 58 10.85 10.77 16.08
N SER A 59 10.18 10.79 17.23
CA SER A 59 9.15 9.79 17.53
C SER A 59 7.99 9.95 16.56
N MET A 60 7.57 8.86 15.90
CA MET A 60 6.40 8.87 15.02
C MET A 60 5.16 9.46 15.73
N ALA A 61 5.02 9.18 17.03
CA ALA A 61 3.97 9.75 17.86
C ALA A 61 4.09 11.28 18.02
N GLN A 62 5.31 11.83 18.02
CA GLN A 62 5.54 13.28 18.08
C GLN A 62 5.22 13.95 16.74
N LEU A 63 5.55 13.32 15.61
CA LEU A 63 5.14 13.78 14.28
C LEU A 63 3.62 13.83 14.15
N LEU A 64 2.91 12.74 14.51
CA LEU A 64 1.46 12.72 14.52
C LEU A 64 0.87 13.70 15.53
N GLY A 65 1.49 13.88 16.70
CA GLY A 65 1.06 14.86 17.70
C GLY A 65 1.11 16.29 17.18
N PHE A 66 2.20 16.67 16.49
CA PHE A 66 2.29 17.96 15.80
C PHE A 66 1.27 18.08 14.67
N LEU A 67 1.09 17.03 13.86
CA LEU A 67 0.11 17.03 12.78
C LEU A 67 -1.32 17.22 13.30
N GLY A 68 -1.67 16.53 14.39
CA GLY A 68 -2.94 16.70 15.08
C GLY A 68 -3.11 18.09 15.69
N LEU A 69 -2.04 18.68 16.24
CA LEU A 69 -2.06 20.04 16.78
C LEU A 69 -2.28 21.10 15.69
N PHE A 70 -1.58 20.98 14.56
CA PHE A 70 -1.80 21.86 13.41
C PHE A 70 -3.20 21.68 12.83
N ASN A 71 -3.66 20.43 12.70
CA ASN A 71 -5.02 20.14 12.23
C ASN A 71 -6.05 20.79 13.16
N PHE A 72 -5.90 20.64 14.47
CA PHE A 72 -6.75 21.31 15.46
C PHE A 72 -6.72 22.83 15.29
N PHE A 73 -5.55 23.45 15.12
CA PHE A 73 -5.44 24.90 14.99
C PHE A 73 -5.99 25.45 13.66
N ILE A 74 -6.00 24.64 12.59
CA ILE A 74 -6.56 25.02 11.29
C ILE A 74 -8.07 24.79 11.25
N PHE A 75 -8.54 23.65 11.77
CA PHE A 75 -9.96 23.28 11.76
C PHE A 75 -10.77 23.97 12.86
N LEU A 76 -10.17 24.31 14.01
CA LEU A 76 -10.86 25.01 15.09
C LEU A 76 -11.39 26.39 14.67
N PRO A 77 -10.62 27.29 14.02
CA PRO A 77 -11.16 28.56 13.55
C PRO A 77 -12.19 28.36 12.42
N ALA A 78 -11.98 27.37 11.53
CA ALA A 78 -12.96 27.04 10.49
C ALA A 78 -14.29 26.58 11.10
N ALA A 79 -14.26 25.70 12.10
CA ALA A 79 -15.43 25.24 12.84
C ALA A 79 -16.09 26.38 13.63
N LEU A 80 -15.30 27.28 14.21
CA LEU A 80 -15.81 28.45 14.93
C LEU A 80 -16.54 29.43 14.00
N ILE A 81 -16.00 29.68 12.80
CA ILE A 81 -16.64 30.50 11.76
C ILE A 81 -17.94 29.84 11.29
N LEU A 82 -17.95 28.52 11.11
CA LEU A 82 -19.13 27.75 10.70
C LEU A 82 -20.24 27.82 11.76
N ASN A 83 -19.87 27.74 13.04
CA ASN A 83 -20.76 27.91 14.18
C ASN A 83 -21.34 29.33 14.24
N PHE A 84 -20.51 30.36 14.05
CA PHE A 84 -20.93 31.76 14.07
C PHE A 84 -21.87 32.11 12.91
N THR A 85 -21.67 31.48 11.75
CA THR A 85 -22.50 31.66 10.54
C THR A 85 -23.84 30.91 10.64
N ARG A 86 -24.11 30.19 11.75
CA ARG A 86 -25.32 29.36 11.98
C ARG A 86 -25.65 28.36 10.86
N ARG A 87 -24.71 28.04 9.96
CA ARG A 87 -24.94 27.07 8.88
C ARG A 87 -24.91 25.62 9.38
N GLU A 88 -24.21 25.36 10.48
CA GLU A 88 -24.28 24.07 11.18
C GLU A 88 -24.59 24.30 12.65
N ARG A 89 -25.74 23.80 13.10
CA ARG A 89 -26.20 23.93 14.48
C ARG A 89 -25.52 22.81 15.27
N PHE A 90 -24.36 23.08 15.85
CA PHE A 90 -23.67 22.16 16.77
C PHE A 90 -24.57 21.68 17.94
N ASN A 91 -25.67 22.41 18.20
CA ASN A 91 -26.75 22.01 19.11
C ASN A 91 -27.55 20.75 18.67
N ALA A 92 -27.35 20.22 17.47
CA ALA A 92 -28.02 19.02 16.97
C ALA A 92 -27.23 17.72 17.25
N LEU A 93 -25.97 17.82 17.68
CA LEU A 93 -25.13 16.65 17.95
C LEU A 93 -25.47 16.07 19.32
N THR A 94 -26.16 14.94 19.34
CA THR A 94 -26.39 14.16 20.56
C THR A 94 -25.04 13.70 21.14
N SER A 95 -24.89 13.61 22.46
CA SER A 95 -23.64 13.15 23.10
C SER A 95 -23.11 11.82 22.56
N LYS A 96 -24.01 10.93 22.11
CA LYS A 96 -23.64 9.68 21.41
C LYS A 96 -23.01 9.92 20.04
N GLN A 97 -23.53 10.86 19.25
CA GLN A 97 -22.97 11.21 17.94
C GLN A 97 -21.62 11.87 18.09
N LEU A 98 -21.46 12.76 19.07
CA LEU A 98 -20.16 13.34 19.41
C LEU A 98 -19.17 12.25 19.81
N GLY A 99 -19.56 11.31 20.68
CA GLY A 99 -18.74 10.17 21.05
C GLY A 99 -18.38 9.27 19.87
N LEU A 100 -19.31 9.02 18.93
CA LEU A 100 -19.04 8.26 17.71
C LEU A 100 -18.08 8.98 16.77
N VAL A 101 -18.23 10.30 16.60
CA VAL A 101 -17.36 11.12 15.76
C VAL A 101 -15.95 11.17 16.33
N VAL A 102 -15.82 11.39 17.64
CA VAL A 102 -14.52 11.38 18.32
C VAL A 102 -13.90 9.98 18.29
N GLY A 103 -14.68 8.94 18.56
CA GLY A 103 -14.22 7.55 18.53
C GLY A 103 -13.78 7.11 17.14
N LYS A 104 -14.57 7.39 16.10
CA LYS A 104 -14.17 7.17 14.71
C LYS A 104 -12.93 7.99 14.37
N GLY A 105 -12.91 9.29 14.66
CA GLY A 105 -11.74 10.13 14.37
C GLY A 105 -10.46 9.59 15.03
N LEU A 106 -10.53 9.12 16.26
CA LEU A 106 -9.34 8.61 16.95
C LEU A 106 -8.89 7.24 16.40
N LEU A 107 -9.82 6.32 16.15
CA LEU A 107 -9.47 4.97 15.68
C LEU A 107 -9.19 4.90 14.18
N ASP A 108 -9.99 5.58 13.37
CA ASP A 108 -9.96 5.53 11.90
C ASP A 108 -8.93 6.49 11.31
N ASN A 109 -8.73 7.67 11.91
CA ASN A 109 -7.75 8.63 11.43
C ASN A 109 -6.41 8.43 12.15
N VAL A 110 -6.36 8.73 13.45
CA VAL A 110 -5.08 8.81 14.18
C VAL A 110 -4.40 7.44 14.33
N LEU A 111 -5.13 6.42 14.81
CA LEU A 111 -4.57 5.09 15.03
C LEU A 111 -4.24 4.38 13.72
N SER A 112 -5.11 4.51 12.71
CA SER A 112 -4.89 3.95 11.38
C SER A 112 -3.65 4.53 10.71
N ASP A 113 -3.50 5.86 10.69
CA ASP A 113 -2.33 6.52 10.10
C ASP A 113 -1.03 6.14 10.82
N TYR A 114 -1.08 6.00 12.14
CA TYR A 114 0.06 5.54 12.93
C TYR A 114 0.46 4.10 12.56
N LEU A 115 -0.49 3.18 12.57
CA LEU A 115 -0.26 1.77 12.24
C LEU A 115 0.23 1.62 10.79
N TRP A 116 -0.37 2.37 9.87
CA TRP A 116 0.04 2.40 8.48
C TRP A 116 1.47 2.90 8.32
N ALA A 117 1.85 4.01 8.96
CA ALA A 117 3.21 4.51 8.90
C ALA A 117 4.22 3.53 9.51
N LYS A 118 3.87 2.86 10.62
CA LYS A 118 4.70 1.79 11.17
C LYS A 118 4.82 0.61 10.20
N ALA A 119 3.76 0.24 9.50
CA ALA A 119 3.79 -0.82 8.50
C ALA A 119 4.70 -0.43 7.31
N VAL A 120 4.66 0.83 6.86
CA VAL A 120 5.55 1.36 5.81
C VAL A 120 7.01 1.28 6.22
N LEU A 121 7.33 1.57 7.50
CA LEU A 121 8.69 1.49 8.03
C LEU A 121 9.17 0.03 8.19
N LEU A 122 8.34 -0.84 8.76
CA LEU A 122 8.69 -2.24 9.07
C LEU A 122 8.72 -3.17 7.85
N THR A 123 8.02 -2.80 6.77
CA THR A 123 7.96 -3.61 5.54
C THR A 123 8.58 -2.81 4.39
N THR A 124 7.76 -2.37 3.45
CA THR A 124 8.11 -1.41 2.42
C THR A 124 6.87 -0.61 2.07
N THR A 125 7.05 0.60 1.54
CA THR A 125 5.94 1.42 1.01
C THR A 125 5.06 0.63 0.03
N THR A 126 5.66 -0.23 -0.80
CA THR A 126 4.94 -1.06 -1.78
C THR A 126 4.01 -2.07 -1.10
N VAL A 127 4.50 -2.83 -0.12
CA VAL A 127 3.70 -3.84 0.59
C VAL A 127 2.60 -3.18 1.43
N ALA A 128 2.91 -2.07 2.10
CA ALA A 128 1.93 -1.32 2.88
C ALA A 128 0.81 -0.73 2.00
N SER A 129 1.15 -0.12 0.86
CA SER A 129 0.15 0.37 -0.10
C SER A 129 -0.66 -0.75 -0.74
N ALA A 130 -0.05 -1.90 -1.02
CA ALA A 130 -0.75 -3.08 -1.48
C ALA A 130 -1.78 -3.57 -0.44
N GLY A 131 -1.43 -3.54 0.85
CA GLY A 131 -2.35 -3.85 1.95
C GLY A 131 -3.60 -2.96 1.98
N LEU A 132 -3.47 -1.67 1.65
CA LEU A 132 -4.63 -0.77 1.53
C LEU A 132 -5.59 -1.19 0.40
N THR A 133 -5.09 -1.83 -0.66
CA THR A 133 -5.96 -2.28 -1.77
C THR A 133 -6.92 -3.41 -1.38
N ILE A 134 -6.62 -4.15 -0.30
CA ILE A 134 -7.51 -5.19 0.27
C ILE A 134 -8.81 -4.57 0.82
N GLN A 135 -8.81 -3.26 1.13
CA GLN A 135 -10.01 -2.59 1.63
C GLN A 135 -11.16 -2.61 0.61
N VAL A 136 -10.87 -2.53 -0.68
CA VAL A 136 -11.90 -2.56 -1.76
C VAL A 136 -12.68 -3.87 -1.78
N PRO A 137 -12.06 -5.06 -1.92
CA PRO A 137 -12.77 -6.32 -1.87
C PRO A 137 -13.42 -6.58 -0.50
N LEU A 138 -12.80 -6.15 0.60
CA LEU A 138 -13.36 -6.31 1.93
C LEU A 138 -14.64 -5.46 2.10
N ALA A 139 -14.66 -4.23 1.58
CA ALA A 139 -15.85 -3.39 1.54
C ALA A 139 -16.98 -4.04 0.74
N ALA A 140 -16.70 -4.58 -0.45
CA ALA A 140 -17.69 -5.30 -1.24
C ALA A 140 -18.29 -6.52 -0.51
N ILE A 141 -17.49 -7.26 0.26
CA ILE A 141 -17.97 -8.37 1.11
C ILE A 141 -18.88 -7.84 2.22
N VAL A 142 -18.47 -6.77 2.91
CA VAL A 142 -19.27 -6.16 3.98
C VAL A 142 -20.61 -5.63 3.44
N ASP A 143 -20.61 -5.00 2.27
CA ASP A 143 -21.83 -4.50 1.63
C ASP A 143 -22.76 -5.66 1.23
N SER A 144 -22.21 -6.74 0.69
CA SER A 144 -22.96 -7.97 0.38
C SER A 144 -23.58 -8.62 1.62
N LEU A 145 -22.86 -8.66 2.74
CA LEU A 145 -23.35 -9.20 4.01
C LEU A 145 -24.39 -8.28 4.66
N SER A 146 -24.29 -6.96 4.42
CA SER A 146 -25.25 -5.96 4.90
C SER A 146 -26.58 -5.95 4.13
N GLY A 147 -26.73 -6.84 3.14
CA GLY A 147 -27.98 -7.04 2.40
C GLY A 147 -28.10 -6.22 1.12
N ASN A 148 -27.11 -5.41 0.76
CA ASN A 148 -27.05 -4.71 -0.51
C ASN A 148 -26.40 -5.63 -1.55
N LYS A 149 -27.01 -5.85 -2.73
CA LYS A 149 -26.36 -6.64 -3.79
C LYS A 149 -25.30 -5.76 -4.47
N PRO A 150 -24.00 -6.07 -4.34
CA PRO A 150 -22.96 -5.35 -5.08
C PRO A 150 -23.18 -5.53 -6.59
N SER A 151 -22.83 -4.53 -7.40
CA SER A 151 -22.92 -4.67 -8.85
C SER A 151 -21.94 -5.75 -9.32
N PHE A 152 -22.29 -6.43 -10.42
CA PHE A 152 -21.40 -7.44 -11.02
C PHE A 152 -20.04 -6.84 -11.43
N THR A 153 -20.03 -5.55 -11.79
CA THR A 153 -18.83 -4.78 -12.13
C THR A 153 -17.92 -4.56 -10.91
N ASP A 154 -18.48 -4.33 -9.72
CA ASP A 154 -17.73 -4.13 -8.48
C ASP A 154 -17.03 -5.43 -8.07
N PHE A 155 -17.70 -6.57 -8.27
CA PHE A 155 -17.14 -7.88 -8.04
C PHE A 155 -15.96 -8.18 -8.98
N ILE A 156 -16.09 -7.90 -10.28
CA ILE A 156 -15.00 -8.05 -11.25
C ILE A 156 -13.82 -7.15 -10.88
N GLY A 157 -14.10 -5.89 -10.50
CA GLY A 157 -13.09 -4.94 -10.05
C GLY A 157 -12.35 -5.42 -8.80
N ALA A 158 -13.07 -5.93 -7.81
CA ALA A 158 -12.52 -6.50 -6.58
C ALA A 158 -11.60 -7.71 -6.85
N VAL A 159 -12.01 -8.62 -7.74
CA VAL A 159 -11.18 -9.76 -8.16
C VAL A 159 -9.92 -9.31 -8.88
N ALA A 160 -10.01 -8.32 -9.78
CA ALA A 160 -8.86 -7.77 -10.48
C ALA A 160 -7.85 -7.09 -9.53
N VAL A 161 -8.34 -6.39 -8.49
CA VAL A 161 -7.49 -5.83 -7.43
C VAL A 161 -6.79 -6.93 -6.63
N MET A 162 -7.52 -8.00 -6.27
CA MET A 162 -6.96 -9.14 -5.55
C MET A 162 -5.88 -9.87 -6.36
N GLY A 163 -6.08 -10.04 -7.66
CA GLY A 163 -5.07 -10.60 -8.58
C GLY A 163 -3.81 -9.74 -8.67
N GLY A 164 -3.96 -8.41 -8.72
CA GLY A 164 -2.82 -7.48 -8.67
C GLY A 164 -2.06 -7.53 -7.34
N PHE A 165 -2.77 -7.66 -6.22
CA PHE A 165 -2.18 -7.81 -4.89
C PHE A 165 -1.39 -9.13 -4.76
N ALA A 166 -1.95 -10.24 -5.24
CA ALA A 166 -1.25 -11.52 -5.25
C ALA A 166 0.02 -11.46 -6.11
N GLY A 167 -0.07 -10.84 -7.29
CA GLY A 167 1.07 -10.67 -8.19
C GLY A 167 2.24 -9.89 -7.59
N ILE A 168 1.97 -8.88 -6.73
CA ILE A 168 3.04 -8.10 -6.07
C ILE A 168 3.69 -8.84 -4.90
N ASN A 169 3.00 -9.83 -4.32
CA ASN A 169 3.47 -10.62 -3.19
C ASN A 169 4.17 -11.93 -3.61
N ILE A 170 4.03 -12.37 -4.87
CA ILE A 170 4.72 -13.57 -5.37
C ILE A 170 6.15 -13.18 -5.79
N PRO A 171 7.19 -13.84 -5.24
CA PRO A 171 8.55 -13.63 -5.70
C PRO A 171 8.70 -14.09 -7.16
N LEU A 172 9.38 -13.25 -7.94
CA LEU A 172 9.71 -13.44 -9.35
C LEU A 172 10.42 -14.78 -9.68
N GLU A 173 10.96 -15.45 -8.67
CA GLU A 173 11.51 -16.81 -8.74
C GLU A 173 10.52 -17.85 -9.32
N MET A 174 9.22 -17.68 -9.08
CA MET A 174 8.16 -18.54 -9.67
C MET A 174 7.93 -18.27 -11.16
N PHE A 175 8.11 -17.01 -11.59
CA PHE A 175 7.90 -16.60 -12.98
C PHE A 175 9.06 -17.01 -13.88
N TYR A 176 10.30 -16.97 -13.37
CA TYR A 176 11.48 -17.51 -14.05
C TYR A 176 11.39 -19.02 -14.22
N ARG A 177 10.99 -19.75 -13.18
CA ARG A 177 10.83 -21.21 -13.22
C ARG A 177 9.77 -21.66 -14.22
N SER A 178 8.66 -20.94 -14.38
CA SER A 178 7.66 -21.26 -15.42
C SER A 178 8.15 -21.00 -16.84
N LYS A 179 9.05 -20.02 -17.04
CA LYS A 179 9.66 -19.74 -18.34
C LYS A 179 10.76 -20.76 -18.69
N GLU A 180 11.55 -21.22 -17.72
CA GLU A 180 12.53 -22.29 -17.95
C GLU A 180 11.86 -23.63 -18.25
N THR A 181 10.84 -24.03 -17.48
CA THR A 181 10.11 -25.29 -17.74
C THR A 181 9.46 -25.31 -19.13
N SER A 182 8.93 -24.18 -19.60
CA SER A 182 8.33 -24.09 -20.94
C SER A 182 9.37 -24.04 -22.08
N ILE A 183 10.56 -23.49 -21.84
CA ILE A 183 11.68 -23.56 -22.80
C ILE A 183 12.23 -24.99 -22.90
N ILE A 184 12.28 -25.72 -21.79
CA ILE A 184 12.76 -27.12 -21.74
C ILE A 184 11.77 -28.09 -22.40
N GLU A 185 10.45 -27.84 -22.32
CA GLU A 185 9.42 -28.70 -22.93
C GLU A 185 9.26 -28.49 -24.46
N LEU A 186 9.78 -27.37 -24.99
CA LEU A 186 9.76 -27.04 -26.42
C LEU A 186 10.98 -27.55 -27.20
N GLU A 187 11.98 -28.16 -26.56
CA GLU A 187 13.03 -28.92 -27.24
C GLU A 187 12.62 -30.39 -27.39
N PRO A 188 12.12 -30.83 -28.55
CA PRO A 188 12.01 -32.25 -28.84
C PRO A 188 13.41 -32.82 -29.02
N GLY A 189 13.81 -33.71 -28.11
CA GLY A 189 15.16 -34.24 -28.04
C GLY A 189 15.71 -34.84 -29.34
N THR A 190 16.95 -34.46 -29.64
CA THR A 190 17.96 -35.29 -30.32
C THR A 190 19.12 -35.44 -29.34
N SER A 191 19.15 -36.53 -28.55
CA SER A 191 20.12 -37.62 -28.64
C SER A 191 21.58 -37.14 -28.77
N PHE A 192 22.51 -37.50 -27.88
CA PHE A 192 23.02 -38.86 -27.67
C PHE A 192 23.83 -38.96 -26.36
N THR A 193 23.73 -40.15 -25.79
CA THR A 193 24.47 -40.74 -24.67
C THR A 193 25.98 -40.84 -24.90
N ASP A 194 26.81 -40.61 -23.86
CA ASP A 194 27.70 -41.64 -23.26
C ASP A 194 28.53 -41.14 -22.05
N PRO A 195 29.05 -42.04 -21.18
CA PRO A 195 29.10 -41.89 -19.71
C PRO A 195 30.51 -41.51 -19.16
N PRO A 196 30.75 -41.45 -17.82
CA PRO A 196 31.91 -40.76 -17.28
C PRO A 196 33.19 -41.58 -17.41
N GLN A 197 34.23 -41.00 -17.99
CA GLN A 197 35.58 -41.56 -17.97
C GLN A 197 36.25 -41.25 -16.62
N VAL A 198 36.20 -42.24 -15.74
CA VAL A 198 37.16 -42.39 -14.63
C VAL A 198 38.51 -42.77 -15.24
N VAL A 199 39.51 -41.91 -15.10
CA VAL A 199 40.92 -42.28 -15.26
C VAL A 199 41.64 -41.89 -13.98
N SER A 200 42.01 -42.91 -13.21
CA SER A 200 42.93 -42.81 -12.08
C SER A 200 44.39 -42.90 -12.55
N ASP A 201 45.24 -42.28 -11.74
CA ASP A 201 46.68 -42.49 -11.55
C ASP A 201 47.69 -41.97 -12.58
N SER A 202 48.37 -40.88 -12.20
CA SER A 202 49.84 -40.86 -12.24
C SER A 202 50.39 -40.02 -11.08
N ILE A 203 51.13 -40.72 -10.22
CA ILE A 203 52.00 -40.25 -9.15
C ILE A 203 52.97 -39.16 -9.65
N GLY A 204 53.12 -38.10 -8.87
CA GLY A 204 54.11 -37.03 -9.08
C GLY A 204 54.33 -36.23 -7.80
N VAL A 205 55.18 -36.78 -6.95
CA VAL A 205 55.74 -36.16 -5.74
C VAL A 205 56.40 -34.82 -6.09
N ASP A 206 56.03 -33.74 -5.42
CA ASP A 206 57.04 -32.82 -4.89
C ASP A 206 56.55 -32.11 -3.62
N SER A 207 57.35 -32.30 -2.57
CA SER A 207 57.24 -31.67 -1.27
C SER A 207 58.31 -30.59 -1.21
N SER A 208 57.92 -29.34 -0.95
CA SER A 208 58.79 -28.29 -0.39
C SER A 208 57.86 -27.17 0.10
N GLU A 209 57.49 -27.12 1.39
CA GLU A 209 58.21 -26.37 2.43
C GLU A 209 58.71 -24.98 2.00
N THR A 210 58.10 -23.92 2.57
CA THR A 210 58.72 -22.69 3.13
C THR A 210 57.58 -21.71 3.47
N LEU A 211 57.06 -21.64 4.71
CA LEU A 211 57.56 -20.87 5.87
C LEU A 211 57.95 -19.41 5.57
N VAL A 212 57.10 -18.51 6.09
CA VAL A 212 57.42 -17.24 6.78
C VAL A 212 58.27 -16.20 6.05
N SER A 213 57.64 -15.07 5.76
CA SER A 213 58.06 -13.74 6.24
C SER A 213 56.88 -12.78 6.27
#